data_AF-A0A4V3PBQ5-F1
#
_entry.id   AF-A0A4V3PBQ5-F1
#
_cell.length_a   1.000
_cell.length_b   1.000
_cell.length_c   1.000
_cell.angle_alpha   90.00
_cell.angle_beta   90.00
_cell.angle_gamma   90.00
#
_symmetry.space_group_name_H-M   'P 1'
#
loop_
_entity.id
_entity.type
_entity.pdbx_description
1 polymer ?
#
loop_
_entity_poly.entity_id
_entity_poly.type
_entity_poly.pdbx_seq_one_letter_code
_entity_poly.pdbx_strand_id
1 'polypeptide(L)'
;AGMWVQAAGLLTTAMTRDFGWWLLASLLLGLGTAMVYPSLIAAVSDASHPSWRARSLSVYRFWRDLGYAIGALSAGLIADFFGFSAAITAIAALTFLSGVIVA
;
A
#
# COMPACT_ATOMS: atom_id res chain seq x y z
N ALA A 1 4.19 0.33 11.11
CA ALA A 1 5.35 1.16 10.67
C ALA A 1 5.51 1.26 9.15
N GLY A 2 5.73 0.17 8.41
CA GLY A 2 6.04 0.24 6.97
C GLY A 2 4.97 0.93 6.10
N MET A 3 3.68 0.73 6.42
CA MET A 3 2.58 1.44 5.74
C MET A 3 2.63 2.96 5.95
N TRP A 4 3.02 3.43 7.14
CA TRP A 4 3.19 4.87 7.38
C TRP A 4 4.35 5.46 6.56
N VAL A 5 5.43 4.69 6.38
CA VAL A 5 6.55 5.09 5.51
C VAL A 5 6.11 5.19 4.05
N GLN A 6 5.32 4.23 3.55
CA GLN A 6 4.73 4.31 2.20
C GLN A 6 3.81 5.51 2.05
N ALA A 7 2.94 5.76 3.03
CA ALA A 7 2.03 6.90 3.02
C ALA A 7 2.79 8.24 2.98
N ALA A 8 3.88 8.37 3.74
CA ALA A 8 4.75 9.54 3.68
C ALA A 8 5.38 9.73 2.29
N GLY A 9 5.87 8.65 1.68
CA GLY A 9 6.38 8.66 0.31
C GLY A 9 5.31 9.13 -0.70
N LEU A 10 4.11 8.55 -0.64
CA LEU A 10 3.00 8.91 -1.53
C LEU A 10 2.54 10.37 -1.34
N LEU A 11 2.41 10.85 -0.10
CA LEU A 11 2.08 12.26 0.17
C LEU A 11 3.14 13.21 -0.37
N THR A 12 4.42 12.85 -0.22
CA THR A 12 5.53 13.65 -0.76
C THR A 12 5.44 13.73 -2.28
N THR A 13 5.16 12.62 -2.97
CA THR A 13 4.91 12.62 -4.43
C THR A 13 3.72 13.51 -4.81
N ALA A 14 2.63 13.47 -4.05
CA ALA A 14 1.44 14.25 -4.36
C ALA A 14 1.63 15.77 -4.20
N MET A 15 2.51 16.19 -3.28
CA MET A 15 2.74 17.59 -2.90
C MET A 15 3.89 18.27 -3.65
N THR A 16 4.78 17.51 -4.28
CA THR A 16 6.02 18.04 -4.87
C THR A 16 6.14 17.73 -6.36
N ARG A 17 6.96 18.51 -7.08
CA ARG A 17 7.20 18.32 -8.53
C ARG A 17 8.68 18.22 -8.90
N ASP A 18 9.58 18.50 -7.97
CA ASP A 18 11.02 18.50 -8.24
C ASP A 18 11.61 17.09 -8.14
N PHE A 19 12.62 16.82 -8.97
CA PHE A 19 13.29 15.53 -9.04
C PHE A 19 13.81 15.05 -7.68
N GLY A 20 14.43 15.93 -6.89
CA GLY A 20 14.99 15.56 -5.58
C GLY A 20 13.93 15.02 -4.62
N TRP A 21 12.75 15.64 -4.59
CA TRP A 21 11.64 15.20 -3.76
C TRP A 21 11.02 13.90 -4.27
N TRP A 22 10.93 13.72 -5.59
CA TRP A 22 10.45 12.48 -6.20
C TRP A 22 11.39 11.30 -5.97
N LEU A 23 12.71 11.55 -5.96
CA LEU A 23 13.70 10.54 -5.59
C LEU A 23 13.53 10.11 -4.13
N LEU A 24 13.42 11.07 -3.20
CA LEU A 24 13.17 10.78 -1.79
C LEU A 24 11.86 10.01 -1.60
N ALA A 25 10.78 10.45 -2.25
CA ALA A 25 9.48 9.80 -2.18
C ALA A 25 9.55 8.34 -2.68
N SER A 26 10.28 8.09 -3.77
CA SER A 26 10.49 6.74 -4.33
C SER A 26 11.28 5.85 -3.38
N LEU A 27 12.31 6.39 -2.71
CA LEU A 27 13.08 5.67 -1.69
C LEU A 27 12.20 5.30 -0.49
N LEU A 28 11.38 6.23 0.00
CA LEU A 28 10.43 5.98 1.09
C LEU A 28 9.40 4.90 0.71
N LEU A 29 8.83 4.98 -0.49
CA LEU A 29 7.93 3.96 -1.03
C LEU A 29 8.59 2.59 -1.10
N GLY A 30 9.82 2.51 -1.61
CA GLY A 30 10.59 1.27 -1.69
C GLY A 30 10.88 0.66 -0.32
N LEU A 31 11.39 1.46 0.62
CA LEU A 31 11.66 1.03 1.99
C LEU A 31 10.37 0.57 2.71
N GLY A 32 9.31 1.37 2.63
CA GLY A 32 8.03 1.02 3.22
C GLY A 32 7.43 -0.26 2.63
N THR A 33 7.62 -0.50 1.32
CA THR A 33 7.18 -1.74 0.66
C THR A 33 7.99 -2.94 1.17
N ALA A 34 9.32 -2.81 1.25
CA ALA A 34 10.21 -3.85 1.77
C ALA A 34 9.89 -4.24 3.22
N MET A 35 9.41 -3.29 4.03
CA MET A 35 8.99 -3.56 5.41
C MET A 35 7.64 -4.30 5.49
N VAL A 36 6.70 -4.01 4.58
CA VAL A 36 5.31 -4.52 4.65
C VAL A 36 5.17 -5.92 4.02
N TYR A 37 5.84 -6.16 2.89
CA TYR A 37 5.66 -7.39 2.13
C TYR A 37 5.95 -8.69 2.90
N PRO A 38 7.11 -8.84 3.57
CA PRO A 38 7.42 -10.06 4.31
C PRO A 38 6.62 -10.18 5.60
N SER A 39 6.30 -9.06 6.26
CA SER A 39 5.63 -9.07 7.56
C SER A 39 4.17 -9.49 7.47
N LEU A 40 3.42 -9.03 6.45
CA LEU A 40 2.01 -9.40 6.31
C LEU A 40 1.80 -10.89 6.02
N ILE A 41 2.59 -11.47 5.11
CA ILE A 41 2.44 -12.88 4.76
C ILE A 41 2.91 -13.79 5.90
N ALA A 42 3.95 -13.39 6.65
CA ALA A 42 4.40 -14.09 7.85
C ALA A 42 3.31 -14.09 8.92
N ALA A 43 2.70 -12.94 9.21
CA ALA A 43 1.62 -12.84 10.19
C ALA A 43 0.42 -13.76 9.88
N VAL A 44 0.02 -13.85 8.61
CA VAL A 44 -1.05 -14.79 8.18
C VAL A 44 -0.61 -16.24 8.35
N SER A 45 0.65 -16.56 8.05
CA SER A 45 1.21 -17.91 8.20
C SER A 45 1.26 -18.34 9.67
N ASP A 46 1.71 -17.45 10.56
CA ASP A 46 1.87 -17.69 11.99
C ASP A 46 0.51 -17.88 12.69
N ALA A 47 -0.52 -17.16 12.24
CA ALA A 47 -1.88 -17.31 12.74
C ALA A 47 -2.61 -18.57 12.23
N SER A 48 -2.07 -19.24 11.22
CA SER A 48 -2.73 -20.38 10.56
C SER A 48 -2.19 -21.72 11.05
N HIS A 49 -3.07 -22.61 11.52
CA HIS A 49 -2.66 -23.98 11.89
C HIS A 49 -2.18 -24.75 10.65
N PRO A 50 -1.19 -25.66 10.78
CA PRO A 50 -0.57 -26.35 9.64
C PRO A 50 -1.57 -27.03 8.69
N SER A 51 -2.64 -27.61 9.22
CA SER A 51 -3.65 -28.35 8.43
C SER A 51 -4.43 -27.49 7.42
N TRP A 52 -4.51 -26.17 7.60
CA TRP A 52 -5.31 -25.28 6.75
C TRP A 52 -4.55 -24.02 6.29
N ARG A 53 -3.25 -23.95 6.60
CA ARG A 53 -2.38 -22.82 6.23
C ARG A 53 -2.39 -22.50 4.74
N ALA A 54 -2.41 -23.54 3.89
CA ALA A 54 -2.50 -23.34 2.44
C ALA A 54 -3.77 -22.57 2.04
N ARG A 55 -4.92 -22.92 2.63
CA ARG A 55 -6.20 -22.23 2.37
C ARG A 55 -6.16 -20.78 2.85
N SER A 56 -5.65 -20.52 4.05
CA SER A 56 -5.53 -19.15 4.58
C SER A 56 -4.63 -18.27 3.71
N LEU A 57 -3.49 -18.79 3.26
CA LEU A 57 -2.59 -18.07 2.36
C LEU A 57 -3.23 -17.80 0.99
N SER A 58 -4.04 -18.73 0.45
CA SER A 58 -4.80 -18.49 -0.78
C SER A 58 -5.85 -17.39 -0.63
N VAL A 59 -6.57 -17.34 0.50
CA VAL A 59 -7.54 -16.27 0.78
C VAL A 59 -6.83 -14.91 0.92
N TYR A 60 -5.70 -14.87 1.63
CA TYR A 60 -4.89 -13.65 1.72
C TYR A 60 -4.43 -13.16 0.34
N ARG A 61 -3.90 -14.06 -0.51
CA ARG A 61 -3.46 -13.71 -1.86
C ARG A 61 -4.62 -13.24 -2.73
N PHE A 62 -5.79 -13.87 -2.63
CA PHE A 62 -6.99 -13.44 -3.34
C PHE A 62 -7.33 -11.98 -3.02
N TRP A 63 -7.42 -11.61 -1.74
CA TRP A 63 -7.70 -10.23 -1.33
C TRP A 63 -6.60 -9.25 -1.76
N ARG A 64 -5.34 -9.64 -1.60
CA ARG A 64 -4.19 -8.83 -2.02
C ARG A 64 -4.24 -8.54 -3.52
N ASP A 65 -4.48 -9.57 -4.33
CA ASP A 65 -4.44 -9.45 -5.78
C ASP A 65 -5.67 -8.70 -6.32
N LEU A 66 -6.84 -8.89 -5.69
CA LEU A 66 -8.05 -8.10 -5.96
C LEU A 66 -7.84 -6.60 -5.67
N GLY A 67 -7.04 -6.29 -4.65
CA GLY A 67 -6.64 -4.92 -4.32
C GLY A 67 -5.98 -4.19 -5.48
N TYR A 68 -5.18 -4.87 -6.32
CA TYR A 68 -4.59 -4.24 -7.51
C TYR A 68 -5.65 -3.79 -8.51
N ALA A 69 -6.64 -4.65 -8.80
CA ALA A 69 -7.70 -4.34 -9.76
C ALA A 69 -8.60 -3.19 -9.25
N ILE A 70 -9.09 -3.30 -8.02
CA ILE A 70 -9.95 -2.27 -7.42
C ILE A 70 -9.18 -0.96 -7.26
N GLY A 71 -7.92 -1.03 -6.82
CA GLY A 71 -7.06 0.13 -6.64
C GLY A 71 -6.80 0.86 -7.95
N ALA A 72 -6.43 0.14 -9.02
CA ALA A 72 -6.18 0.74 -10.34
C ALA A 72 -7.44 1.41 -10.91
N LEU A 73 -8.59 0.74 -10.85
CA LEU A 73 -9.86 1.31 -11.33
C LEU A 73 -10.26 2.55 -10.52
N SER A 74 -10.19 2.47 -9.19
CA SER A 74 -10.58 3.56 -8.31
C SER A 74 -9.63 4.76 -8.46
N ALA A 75 -8.32 4.53 -8.52
CA ALA A 75 -7.32 5.57 -8.74
C ALA A 75 -7.47 6.23 -10.12
N GLY A 76 -7.77 5.45 -11.16
CA GLY A 76 -8.05 5.96 -12.50
C GLY A 76 -9.24 6.90 -12.51
N LEU A 77 -10.38 6.46 -11.95
CA LEU A 77 -11.58 7.30 -11.84
C LEU A 77 -11.31 8.58 -11.05
N ILE A 78 -10.62 8.50 -9.91
CA ILE A 78 -10.27 9.69 -9.12
C ILE A 78 -9.36 10.62 -9.92
N ALA A 79 -8.38 10.08 -10.65
CA ALA A 79 -7.48 10.87 -11.49
C ALA A 79 -8.22 11.57 -12.64
N ASP A 80 -9.18 10.89 -13.27
CA ASP A 80 -9.96 11.46 -14.38
C ASP A 80 -10.84 12.64 -13.92
N PHE A 81 -11.44 12.56 -12.73
CA PHE A 81 -12.31 13.61 -12.21
C PHE A 81 -11.59 14.71 -11.43
N PHE A 82 -10.52 14.37 -10.69
CA PHE A 82 -9.88 15.26 -9.71
C PHE A 82 -8.37 15.44 -9.93
N GLY A 83 -7.79 14.76 -10.92
CA GLY A 83 -6.37 14.83 -11.24
C GLY A 83 -5.49 13.86 -10.42
N PHE A 84 -4.26 13.66 -10.90
CA PHE A 84 -3.32 12.69 -10.31
C PHE A 84 -2.94 12.99 -8.86
N SER A 85 -2.81 14.27 -8.48
CA SER A 85 -2.47 14.63 -7.10
C SER A 85 -3.53 14.13 -6.11
N ALA A 86 -4.82 14.32 -6.42
CA ALA A 86 -5.92 13.83 -5.59
C ALA A 86 -5.93 12.28 -5.50
N ALA A 87 -5.69 11.59 -6.62
CA ALA A 87 -5.61 10.13 -6.64
C ALA A 87 -4.47 9.60 -5.76
N ILE A 88 -3.27 10.19 -5.86
CA ILE A 88 -2.11 9.79 -5.05
C ILE A 88 -2.37 10.09 -3.57
N THR A 89 -2.95 11.25 -3.23
CA THR A 89 -3.31 11.58 -1.85
C THR A 89 -4.35 10.62 -1.27
N ALA A 90 -5.35 10.20 -2.05
CA ALA A 90 -6.35 9.22 -1.62
C ALA A 90 -5.69 7.86 -1.28
N ILE A 91 -4.78 7.38 -2.13
CA ILE A 91 -4.02 6.15 -1.86
C ILE A 91 -3.13 6.31 -0.62
N ALA A 92 -2.50 7.48 -0.45
CA ALA A 92 -1.68 7.76 0.72
C ALA A 92 -2.51 7.73 2.02
N ALA A 93 -3.69 8.34 2.02
CA ALA A 93 -4.61 8.33 3.14
C ALA A 93 -5.09 6.91 3.47
N LEU A 94 -5.49 6.13 2.46
CA LEU A 94 -5.90 4.74 2.64
C LEU A 94 -4.77 3.88 3.23
N THR A 95 -3.54 4.07 2.73
CA THR A 95 -2.35 3.36 3.21
C THR A 95 -2.02 3.74 4.66
N PHE A 96 -2.13 5.03 5.00
CA PHE A 96 -1.92 5.51 6.37
C PHE A 96 -2.96 4.91 7.33
N LEU A 97 -4.25 5.00 6.98
CA LEU A 97 -5.35 4.46 7.77
C LEU A 97 -5.23 2.95 7.98
N SER A 98 -4.86 2.19 6.94
CA SER A 98 -4.56 0.77 7.05
C SER A 98 -3.44 0.51 8.07
N GLY A 99 -2.38 1.32 8.02
CA GLY A 99 -1.29 1.27 8.99
C GLY A 99 -1.73 1.57 10.43
N VAL A 100 -2.73 2.45 10.64
CA VAL A 100 -3.30 2.73 11.97
C VAL A 100 -4.14 1.56 12.48
N ILE A 101 -4.93 0.93 11.61
CA ILE A 101 -5.82 -0.18 11.98
C ILE A 101 -5.02 -1.44 12.37
N VAL A 102 -3.88 -1.68 11.72
CA VAL A 102 -3.06 -2.89 11.90
C VAL A 102 -1.92 -2.69 12.92
N ALA A 103 -1.65 -1.44 13.35
CA ALA A 103 -0.56 -1.12 14.28
C ALA A 103 -0.71 -1.76 15.67
#